data_AF-A0A933DZ89-F1
#
_entry.id   AF-A0A933DZ89-F1
#
_cell.length_a   1.000
_cell.length_b   1.000
_cell.length_c   1.000
_cell.angle_alpha   90.00
_cell.angle_beta   90.00
_cell.angle_gamma   90.00
#
_symmetry.space_group_name_H-M   'P 1'
#
loop_
_entity.id
_entity.type
_entity.pdbx_description
1 polymer ?
#
loop_
_entity_poly.entity_id
_entity_poly.type
_entity_poly.pdbx_seq_one_letter_code
_entity_poly.pdbx_strand_id
1 'polypeptide(L)' 'MSALHQLVIVGGGAGGLELATRLGDRLGRRGRAQVTLIDRARTHLWKPLLHEVAAGSMDLDFHTLDYLAQARWHHFHFQL' A
#
# COMPACT_ATOMS: atom_id res chain seq x y z
N MET A 1 -7.54 21.27 -20.54
CA MET A 1 -7.49 20.64 -19.20
C MET A 1 -6.06 20.17 -19.00
N SER A 2 -5.39 20.59 -17.92
CA SER A 2 -4.07 20.05 -17.57
C SER A 2 -4.22 18.57 -17.21
N ALA A 3 -3.30 17.73 -17.69
CA ALA A 3 -3.31 16.31 -17.34
C ALA A 3 -3.19 16.12 -15.82
N LEU A 4 -3.93 15.15 -15.28
CA LEU A 4 -3.83 14.79 -13.86
C LEU A 4 -2.41 14.34 -13.55
N HIS A 5 -1.82 14.87 -12.47
CA HIS A 5 -0.49 14.49 -12.06
C HIS A 5 -0.48 13.02 -11.62
N GLN A 6 0.47 12.24 -12.13
CA GLN A 6 0.65 10.83 -11.78
C GLN A 6 1.76 10.67 -10.75
N LEU A 7 1.45 10.03 -9.64
CA LEU A 7 2.34 9.78 -8.51
C LEU A 7 2.51 8.27 -8.38
N VAL A 8 3.70 7.76 -8.66
CA VAL A 8 4.02 6.34 -8.54
C VAL A 8 4.94 6.11 -7.34
N ILE A 9 4.54 5.18 -6.48
CA ILE A 9 5.28 4.76 -5.29
C ILE A 9 5.71 3.32 -5.53
N VAL A 10 7.00 3.05 -5.45
CA VAL A 10 7.57 1.71 -5.67
C VAL A 10 8.03 1.14 -4.33
N GLY A 11 7.39 0.05 -3.90
CA GLY A 11 7.62 -0.64 -2.63
C GLY A 11 6.62 -0.24 -1.54
N GLY A 12 5.71 -1.14 -1.17
CA GLY A 12 4.72 -1.04 -0.10
C GLY A 12 5.25 -1.39 1.29
N GLY A 13 6.52 -1.10 1.59
CA GLY A 13 7.04 -1.19 2.96
C GLY A 13 6.36 -0.18 3.90
N ALA A 14 6.83 -0.10 5.15
CA ALA A 14 6.23 0.78 6.17
C ALA A 14 6.09 2.25 5.69
N GLY A 15 7.09 2.77 4.98
CA GLY A 15 7.03 4.12 4.42
C GLY A 15 6.16 4.24 3.17
N GLY A 16 6.23 3.28 2.26
CA GLY A 16 5.53 3.36 0.96
C GLY A 16 4.02 3.22 1.09
N LEU A 17 3.55 2.29 1.92
CA LEU A 17 2.11 2.13 2.19
C LEU A 17 1.52 3.36 2.89
N GLU A 18 2.22 3.88 3.89
CA GLU A 18 1.80 5.08 4.62
C GLU A 18 1.74 6.31 3.69
N LEU A 19 2.75 6.46 2.82
CA LEU A 19 2.78 7.53 1.83
C LEU A 19 1.63 7.41 0.83
N ALA A 20 1.38 6.21 0.30
CA ALA A 20 0.29 5.95 -0.65
C ALA A 20 -1.07 6.27 -0.03
N THR A 21 -1.28 5.82 1.20
CA THR A 21 -2.48 6.09 2.01
C THR A 21 -2.71 7.60 2.18
N ARG A 22 -1.71 8.33 2.66
CA ARG A 22 -1.81 9.78 2.88
C ARG A 22 -2.05 10.58 1.60
N LEU A 23 -1.37 10.21 0.51
CA LEU A 23 -1.53 10.90 -0.77
C LEU A 23 -2.88 10.57 -1.41
N GLY A 24 -3.35 9.34 -1.30
CA GLY A 24 -4.68 8.93 -1.72
C GLY A 24 -5.77 9.72 -0.99
N ASP A 25 -5.73 9.80 0.34
CA ASP A 25 -6.74 10.53 1.14
C ASP A 25 -6.79 12.04 0.86
N ARG A 26 -5.63 12.62 0.55
CA ARG A 26 -5.47 14.07 0.32
C ARG A 26 -5.69 14.49 -1.13
N LEU A 27 -5.15 13.73 -2.07
CA LEU A 27 -5.09 14.09 -3.50
C LEU A 27 -5.95 13.16 -4.36
N GLY A 28 -5.84 11.85 -4.17
CA GLY A 28 -6.59 10.84 -4.93
C GLY A 28 -8.10 11.00 -4.74
N ARG A 29 -8.55 11.07 -3.48
CA ARG A 29 -9.96 11.28 -3.09
C ARG A 29 -10.57 12.54 -3.70
N ARG A 30 -9.76 13.58 -3.94
CA ARG A 30 -10.19 14.86 -4.50
C ARG A 30 -10.02 14.95 -6.01
N GLY A 31 -9.57 13.87 -6.67
CA GLY A 31 -9.25 13.88 -8.10
C GLY A 31 -8.19 14.93 -8.47
N ARG A 32 -7.23 15.20 -7.58
CA ARG A 32 -6.13 16.16 -7.83
C ARG A 32 -4.85 15.51 -8.31
N ALA A 33 -4.71 14.21 -8.06
CA ALA A 33 -3.61 13.38 -8.58
C ALA A 33 -4.06 11.92 -8.67
N GLN A 34 -3.45 11.16 -9.58
CA GLN A 34 -3.56 9.72 -9.63
C GLN A 34 -2.39 9.12 -8.84
N VAL A 35 -2.69 8.46 -7.73
CA VAL A 35 -1.69 7.82 -6.87
C VAL A 35 -1.70 6.32 -7.14
N THR A 36 -0.53 5.74 -7.41
CA THR A 36 -0.35 4.30 -7.66
C THR A 36 0.77 3.76 -6.78
N LEU A 37 0.48 2.70 -6.03
CA LEU A 37 1.46 1.89 -5.31
C LEU A 37 1.78 0.64 -6.12
N ILE A 38 3.06 0.40 -6.36
CA ILE A 38 3.58 -0.82 -6.97
C ILE A 38 4.34 -1.62 -5.91
N ASP A 39 3.97 -2.87 -5.67
CA ASP A 39 4.76 -3.79 -4.87
C ASP A 39 4.65 -5.22 -5.43
N ARG A 40 5.76 -5.96 -5.34
CA ARG A 40 5.83 -7.37 -5.77
C ARG A 40 4.91 -8.28 -4.96
N ALA A 41 4.59 -7.90 -3.72
CA ALA A 41 3.71 -8.64 -2.82
C ALA A 41 2.30 -8.05 -2.85
N ARG A 42 1.28 -8.90 -2.63
CA ARG A 42 -0.12 -8.46 -2.54
C ARG A 42 -0.48 -7.89 -1.17
N THR A 43 0.35 -8.17 -0.17
CA THR A 43 0.10 -7.80 1.21
C THR A 43 1.32 -7.15 1.85
N HIS A 44 1.06 -6.22 2.77
CA HIS A 44 2.06 -5.69 3.67
C HIS A 44 2.18 -6.62 4.89
N LEU A 45 3.38 -7.13 5.13
CA LEU A 45 3.75 -7.78 6.37
C LEU A 45 4.71 -6.87 7.14
N TRP A 46 4.49 -6.72 8.45
CA TRP A 46 5.45 -6.06 9.30
C TRP A 46 6.70 -6.94 9.42
N LYS A 47 7.73 -6.62 8.63
CA LYS A 47 8.96 -7.42 8.50
C LYS A 47 9.63 -7.81 9.83
N PRO A 48 9.55 -7.02 10.92
CA PRO A 48 10.00 -7.47 12.24
C PRO A 48 9.38 -8.80 12.71
N LEU A 49 8.16 -9.15 12.28
CA LEU A 49 7.48 -10.41 12.63
C LEU A 49 7.96 -11.62 11.80
N LEU A 50 8.87 -11.44 10.84
CA LEU A 50 9.31 -12.54 9.97
C LEU A 50 9.94 -13.71 10.73
N HIS A 51 10.58 -13.43 11.88
CA HIS A 51 11.19 -14.48 12.70
C HIS A 51 10.15 -15.36 13.42
N GLU A 52 9.03 -14.79 13.87
CA GLU A 52 7.93 -15.52 14.50
C GLU A 52 7.19 -16.38 13.47
N VAL A 53 6.97 -15.83 12.28
CA VAL A 53 6.42 -16.58 11.14
C VAL A 53 7.34 -17.74 10.76
N ALA A 54 8.64 -17.50 10.62
CA ALA A 54 9.60 -18.54 10.27
C ALA A 54 9.71 -19.64 11.34
N ALA A 55 9.52 -19.28 12.62
CA ALA A 55 9.47 -20.23 13.73
C ALA A 55 8.15 -21.04 13.79
N GLY A 56 7.13 -20.66 13.00
CA GLY A 56 5.80 -21.27 13.02
C GLY A 56 4.96 -20.90 14.24
N SER A 57 5.36 -19.90 15.02
CA SER A 57 4.63 -19.44 16.21
C SER A 57 3.55 -18.41 15.88
N MET A 58 3.46 -17.96 14.63
CA MET A 58 2.53 -16.93 14.16
C MET A 58 1.96 -17.28 12.80
N ASP A 59 0.65 -17.08 12.65
CA ASP A 59 -0.06 -17.22 11.39
C ASP A 59 -0.01 -15.89 10.61
N LEU A 60 0.49 -15.95 9.38
CA LEU A 60 0.63 -14.79 8.48
C LEU A 60 -0.68 -14.09 8.17
N ASP A 61 -1.78 -14.83 8.10
CA ASP A 61 -3.05 -14.31 7.61
C ASP A 61 -3.64 -13.26 8.56
N PHE A 62 -3.34 -13.35 9.87
CA PHE A 62 -3.79 -12.37 10.87
C PHE A 62 -2.93 -11.10 10.95
N HIS A 63 -1.73 -11.12 10.38
CA HIS A 63 -0.74 -10.05 10.56
C HIS A 63 -0.36 -9.34 9.26
N THR A 64 -1.13 -9.56 8.20
CA THR A 64 -0.93 -8.92 6.90
C THR A 64 -2.06 -7.95 6.56
N LEU A 65 -1.72 -6.91 5.81
CA LEU A 65 -2.66 -5.93 5.27
C LEU A 65 -2.72 -6.07 3.74
N ASP A 66 -3.92 -6.25 3.19
CA ASP A 66 -4.13 -6.37 1.75
C ASP A 66 -4.02 -5.00 1.05
N TYR A 67 -3.09 -4.87 0.09
CA TYR A 67 -2.86 -3.60 -0.59
C TYR A 67 -4.04 -3.15 -1.45
N LEU A 68 -4.78 -4.09 -2.06
CA LEU A 68 -5.94 -3.76 -2.87
C LEU A 68 -7.08 -3.23 -2.01
N ALA A 69 -7.31 -3.85 -0.85
CA ALA A 69 -8.28 -3.36 0.13
C ALA A 69 -7.93 -1.95 0.60
N GLN A 70 -6.69 -1.75 1.04
CA GLN A 70 -6.17 -0.44 1.46
C GLN A 70 -6.28 0.62 0.35
N ALA A 71 -5.92 0.24 -0.88
CA ALA A 71 -6.02 1.11 -2.06
C ALA A 71 -7.45 1.62 -2.27
N ARG A 72 -8.44 0.72 -2.18
CA ARG A 72 -9.85 1.06 -2.29
C ARG A 72 -10.32 1.97 -1.17
N TRP A 73 -9.92 1.69 0.07
CA TRP A 73 -10.31 2.49 1.23
C TRP A 73 -9.71 3.90 1.22
N HIS A 74 -8.51 4.05 0.65
CA HIS A 74 -7.74 5.30 0.69
C HIS A 74 -7.54 5.96 -0.68
N HIS A 75 -8.33 5.58 -1.69
CA HIS A 75 -8.37 6.27 -2.98
C HIS A 75 -7.02 6.34 -3.72
N PHE A 76 -6.22 5.27 -3.64
CA PHE A 76 -5.06 5.06 -4.52
C PHE A 76 -5.25 3.77 -5.34
N HIS A 77 -4.38 3.54 -6.33
CA HIS A 77 -4.36 2.32 -7.14
C HIS A 77 -3.24 1.41 -6.66
N PHE A 78 -3.47 0.10 -6.66
CA PHE A 78 -2.43 -0.88 -6.39
C PHE A 78 -2.13 -1.69 -7.66
N GLN A 79 -0.85 -1.95 -7.92
CA GLN A 79 -0.38 -2.78 -9.02
C GLN A 79 0.77 -3.70 -8.55
N LEU A 80 0.84 -4.89 -9.14
CA LEU A 80 1.90 -5.89 -8.93
C LEU A 80 3.15 -5.60 -9.76
#